data_AF-A0A081B9H3-F1
#
_entry.id   AF-A0A081B9H3-F1
#
_cell.length_a   1.000
_cell.length_b   1.000
_cell.length_c   1.000
_cell.angle_alpha   90.00
_cell.angle_beta   90.00
_cell.angle_gamma   90.00
#
_symmetry.space_group_name_H-M   'P 1'
#
loop_
_entity.id
_entity.type
_entity.pdbx_description
1 polymer ?
#
loop_
_entity_poly.entity_id
_entity_poly.type
_entity_poly.pdbx_seq_one_letter_code
_entity_poly.pdbx_strand_id
1 'polypeptide(L)'
;MKKVFGILGMAAGATMLMSAGAMALDSSFDAMSKAGKHQFYVWCTGKDDYVEAADGSNAKDAQAKLAAKAGNNCWPVWQGMAN
;
A
#
# COMPACT_ATOMS: atom_id res chain seq x y z
N MET A 1 -8.60 13.28 -37.41
CA MET A 1 -9.80 13.14 -36.55
C MET A 1 -9.54 12.02 -35.54
N LYS A 2 -10.08 12.17 -34.31
CA LYS A 2 -9.65 11.58 -33.02
C LYS A 2 -9.40 10.06 -33.02
N LYS A 3 -8.26 9.65 -32.41
CA LYS A 3 -8.00 8.28 -31.91
C LYS A 3 -8.65 8.14 -30.54
N VAL A 4 -9.59 7.21 -30.40
CA VAL A 4 -10.22 6.89 -29.11
C VAL A 4 -9.42 5.76 -28.47
N PHE A 5 -8.42 6.12 -27.67
CA PHE A 5 -7.85 5.23 -26.65
C PHE A 5 -8.64 5.47 -25.38
N GLY A 6 -9.59 4.61 -25.10
CA GLY A 6 -10.41 4.74 -23.90
C GLY A 6 -10.86 3.38 -23.44
N ILE A 7 -10.70 3.14 -22.13
CA ILE A 7 -11.34 2.09 -21.35
C ILE A 7 -10.62 0.73 -21.39
N LEU A 8 -9.40 0.67 -20.88
CA LEU A 8 -8.83 -0.58 -20.36
C LEU A 8 -7.92 -0.39 -19.13
N GLY A 9 -8.11 0.71 -18.39
CA GLY A 9 -7.28 1.05 -17.22
C GLY A 9 -8.04 1.18 -15.88
N MET A 10 -9.37 1.06 -15.87
CA MET A 10 -10.19 1.36 -14.67
C MET A 10 -10.77 0.14 -13.97
N ALA A 11 -10.79 -1.03 -14.60
CA ALA A 11 -11.37 -2.23 -13.99
C ALA A 11 -10.45 -2.84 -12.91
N ALA A 12 -9.12 -2.72 -13.05
CA ALA A 12 -8.17 -3.24 -12.06
C ALA A 12 -8.05 -2.36 -10.80
N GLY A 13 -8.49 -1.10 -10.84
CA GLY A 13 -8.43 -0.19 -9.68
C GLY A 13 -9.63 -0.33 -8.73
N ALA A 14 -10.79 -0.79 -9.22
CA ALA A 14 -12.02 -0.83 -8.43
C ALA A 14 -12.11 -2.07 -7.51
N THR A 15 -11.48 -3.18 -7.89
CA THR A 15 -11.44 -4.40 -7.05
C THR A 15 -10.43 -4.30 -5.90
N MET A 16 -9.44 -3.41 -5.99
CA MET A 16 -8.43 -3.18 -4.94
C MET A 16 -9.00 -2.51 -3.68
N LEU A 17 -10.17 -1.86 -3.79
CA LEU A 17 -10.80 -1.13 -2.68
C LEU A 17 -11.68 -2.01 -1.79
N MET A 18 -11.86 -3.30 -2.12
CA MET A 18 -12.92 -4.13 -1.53
C MET A 18 -12.47 -5.10 -0.43
N SER A 19 -11.18 -5.14 -0.05
CA SER A 19 -10.69 -6.11 0.96
C SER A 19 -10.01 -5.51 2.19
N ALA A 20 -9.73 -4.21 2.22
CA ALA A 20 -9.29 -3.54 3.44
C ALA A 20 -10.49 -2.73 3.96
N GLY A 21 -11.00 -3.07 5.15
CA GLY A 21 -11.99 -2.22 5.80
C GLY A 21 -11.51 -0.77 5.80
N ALA A 22 -12.40 0.20 5.56
CA ALA A 22 -12.04 1.60 5.50
C ALA A 22 -11.45 2.05 6.85
N MET A 23 -10.12 2.08 6.94
CA MET A 23 -9.40 2.59 8.10
C MET A 23 -9.10 4.06 7.86
N ALA A 24 -9.43 4.92 8.82
CA ALA A 24 -9.00 6.32 8.81
C ALA A 24 -7.51 6.39 9.14
N LEU A 25 -6.67 6.33 8.10
CA LEU A 25 -5.22 6.40 8.25
C LEU A 25 -4.74 7.83 8.43
N ASP A 26 -3.74 8.04 9.29
CA ASP A 26 -2.95 9.28 9.30
C ASP A 26 -1.86 9.18 8.23
N SER A 27 -2.12 9.77 7.06
CA SER A 27 -1.21 9.81 5.91
C SER A 27 -0.35 11.09 5.88
N SER A 28 -0.30 11.86 6.97
CA SER A 28 0.51 13.08 7.04
C SER A 28 2.01 12.77 6.99
N PHE A 29 2.81 13.74 6.55
CA PHE A 29 4.27 13.56 6.49
C PHE A 29 4.87 13.32 7.88
N ASP A 30 4.35 14.00 8.92
CA ASP A 30 4.74 13.79 10.31
C ASP A 30 4.46 12.35 10.79
N ALA A 31 3.38 11.73 10.30
CA ALA A 31 3.03 10.36 10.68
C ALA A 31 4.06 9.32 10.23
N MET A 32 4.79 9.57 9.13
CA MET A 32 5.84 8.65 8.70
C MET A 32 6.97 8.49 9.72
N SER A 33 7.23 9.50 10.55
CA SER A 33 8.34 9.51 11.51
C SER A 33 7.94 9.00 12.90
N LYS A 34 6.64 8.80 13.16
CA LYS A 34 6.14 8.32 14.44
C LYS A 34 6.30 6.81 14.54
N ALA A 35 6.55 6.31 15.76
CA ALA A 35 6.50 4.88 16.03
C ALA A 35 5.06 4.39 16.12
N GLY A 36 4.82 3.15 15.70
CA GLY A 36 3.51 2.52 15.78
C GLY A 36 3.23 1.61 14.60
N LYS A 37 1.93 1.41 14.34
CA LYS A 37 1.43 0.55 13.28
C LYS A 37 1.27 1.32 11.99
N HIS A 38 2.03 0.95 10.97
CA HIS A 38 1.96 1.54 9.64
C HIS A 38 1.27 0.58 8.67
N GLN A 39 0.33 1.08 7.87
CA GLN A 39 -0.32 0.32 6.81
C GLN A 39 0.39 0.54 5.47
N PHE A 40 0.53 -0.53 4.70
CA PHE A 40 1.13 -0.55 3.39
C PHE A 40 0.21 -1.20 2.38
N TYR A 41 0.20 -0.65 1.17
CA TYR A 41 -0.25 -1.36 -0.01
C TYR A 41 0.96 -2.07 -0.61
N VAL A 42 0.92 -3.39 -0.70
CA VAL A 42 2.00 -4.19 -1.28
C VAL A 42 1.64 -4.48 -2.73
N TRP A 43 2.33 -3.77 -3.62
CA TRP A 43 2.25 -4.03 -5.05
C TRP A 43 3.18 -5.18 -5.41
N CYS A 44 2.68 -6.20 -6.10
CA CYS A 44 3.44 -7.36 -6.48
C CYS A 44 3.33 -7.66 -7.98
N THR A 45 4.40 -8.23 -8.53
CA THR A 45 4.38 -8.80 -9.88
C THR A 45 4.29 -10.33 -9.80
N GLY A 46 3.38 -10.93 -10.56
CA GLY A 46 3.20 -12.38 -10.62
C GLY A 46 2.35 -13.01 -9.51
N LYS A 47 1.78 -12.19 -8.60
CA LYS A 47 0.73 -12.58 -7.65
C LYS A 47 -0.16 -11.38 -7.34
N ASP A 48 -1.24 -11.59 -6.60
CA ASP A 48 -2.16 -10.52 -6.21
C ASP A 48 -1.51 -9.50 -5.27
N ASP A 49 -1.87 -8.24 -5.48
CA ASP A 49 -1.57 -7.14 -4.56
C ASP A 49 -2.38 -7.30 -3.26
N TYR A 50 -1.87 -6.76 -2.17
CA TYR A 50 -2.54 -6.87 -0.87
C TYR A 50 -2.22 -5.70 0.05
N VAL A 51 -2.96 -5.59 1.14
CA VAL A 51 -2.72 -4.60 2.20
C VAL A 51 -2.21 -5.32 3.44
N GLU A 52 -1.14 -4.81 4.04
CA GLU A 52 -0.60 -5.34 5.29
C GLU A 52 -0.13 -4.22 6.20
N ALA A 53 -0.28 -4.40 7.50
CA ALA A 53 0.21 -3.48 8.50
C ALA A 53 1.43 -4.06 9.24
N ALA A 54 2.41 -3.21 9.52
CA ALA A 54 3.61 -3.59 10.24
C ALA A 54 3.96 -2.53 11.29
N ASP A 55 4.43 -3.00 12.45
CA ASP A 55 4.93 -2.13 13.51
C ASP A 55 6.37 -1.70 13.26
N GLY A 56 6.64 -0.42 13.48
CA GLY A 56 7.97 0.16 13.33
C GLY A 56 8.23 1.32 14.26
N SER A 57 9.51 1.64 14.42
CA SER A 57 9.94 2.90 15.03
C SER A 57 9.62 4.12 14.15
N ASN A 58 9.37 3.87 12.86
CA ASN A 58 8.86 4.79 11.86
C ASN A 58 8.39 3.96 10.64
N ALA A 59 7.81 4.63 9.64
CA ALA A 59 7.31 4.00 8.43
C ALA A 59 8.40 3.24 7.65
N LYS A 60 9.64 3.75 7.63
CA LYS A 60 10.74 3.13 6.89
C LYS A 60 11.20 1.82 7.53
N ASP A 61 11.26 1.77 8.86
CA ASP A 61 11.54 0.54 9.62
C ASP A 61 10.43 -0.50 9.39
N ALA A 62 9.16 -0.10 9.50
CA ALA A 62 8.03 -0.98 9.22
C ALA A 62 8.04 -1.50 7.76
N GLN A 63 8.34 -0.62 6.79
CA GLN A 63 8.45 -0.97 5.38
C GLN A 63 9.56 -1.98 5.12
N ALA A 64 10.74 -1.80 5.72
CA ALA A 64 11.88 -2.71 5.57
C ALA A 64 11.55 -4.12 6.09
N LYS A 65 10.90 -4.21 7.26
CA LYS A 65 10.42 -5.47 7.83
C LYS A 65 9.41 -6.17 6.92
N LEU A 66 8.50 -5.41 6.32
CA LEU A 66 7.49 -5.94 5.40
C LEU A 66 8.11 -6.40 4.08
N ALA A 67 9.01 -5.60 3.50
CA ALA A 67 9.72 -5.93 2.27
C ALA A 67 10.55 -7.22 2.40
N ALA A 68 11.22 -7.41 3.54
CA ALA A 68 11.98 -8.63 3.83
C ALA A 68 11.10 -9.91 3.84
N LYS A 69 9.80 -9.78 4.15
CA LYS A 69 8.85 -10.90 4.14
C LYS A 69 8.16 -11.10 2.78
N ALA A 70 7.89 -10.00 2.06
CA ALA A 70 7.08 -10.01 0.84
C ALA A 70 7.78 -10.64 -0.37
N GLY A 71 9.12 -10.58 -0.41
CA GLY A 71 9.96 -11.12 -1.48
C GLY A 71 10.26 -10.12 -2.60
N ASN A 72 11.14 -10.50 -3.53
CA ASN A 72 11.76 -9.59 -4.51
C ASN A 72 10.81 -9.00 -5.56
N ASN A 73 9.63 -9.59 -5.75
CA ASN A 73 8.65 -9.14 -6.72
C ASN A 73 7.57 -8.26 -6.09
N CYS A 74 7.77 -7.80 -4.84
CA CYS A 74 6.79 -7.04 -4.08
C CYS A 74 7.40 -5.77 -3.49
N TRP A 75 6.64 -4.68 -3.56
CA TRP A 75 7.02 -3.36 -3.09
C TRP A 75 5.93 -2.82 -2.16
N PRO A 76 6.18 -2.80 -0.85
CA PRO A 76 5.27 -2.15 0.09
C PRO A 76 5.36 -0.63 -0.08
N VAL A 77 4.22 0.01 -0.34
CA VAL A 77 4.04 1.45 -0.47
C VAL A 77 3.25 1.94 0.74
N TRP A 78 3.81 2.88 1.50
CA TRP A 78 3.18 3.39 2.70
C TRP A 78 1.87 4.12 2.39
N GLN A 79 0.81 3.80 3.12
CA GLN A 79 -0.51 4.41 2.97
C GLN A 79 -0.85 5.35 4.13
N GLY A 80 -0.29 5.11 5.31
CA GLY A 80 -0.57 5.89 6.52
C GLY A 80 -0.28 5.09 7.79
N MET A 81 -0.40 5.74 8.94
CA MET A 81 -0.51 5.01 10.21
C MET A 81 -1.95 4.60 10.48
N ALA A 82 -2.12 3.37 10.97
CA ALA A 82 -3.39 2.93 11.52
C ALA A 82 -3.52 3.49 12.94
N ASN A 83 -4.65 4.15 13.22
CA ASN A 83 -5.02 4.62 14.55
C ASN A 83 -5.39 3.46 15.48
#